data_AF-A0A926LNB0-F1
#
_entry.id   AF-A0A926LNB0-F1
#
_cell.length_a   1.000
_cell.length_b   1.000
_cell.length_c   1.000
_cell.angle_alpha   90.00
_cell.angle_beta   90.00
_cell.angle_gamma   90.00
#
_symmetry.space_group_name_H-M   'P 1'
#
loop_
_entity.id
_entity.type
_entity.pdbx_description
1 polymer ?
#
loop_
_entity_poly.entity_id
_entity_poly.type
_entity_poly.pdbx_seq_one_letter_code
_entity_poly.pdbx_strand_id
1 'polypeptide(L)'
;MNVRPISGASVGARARGRRRLTAVLAGGLLLAVTACGGGSDTGSGGDGKGKPGGGSGQTESKQSQAVVSIAPKDGAKSVDTSGALKVSATKGKLTEVEVTDGKGKKIAGKITDGGASWTPSTHLAASTAYTVHAVAKDSEGRETEEESTFTTLTPQNTFTGTFTPEDGSKVGVGMPFSIRFDRGITNPDDVEKAIDIKTEPAVDVEGHWFGNDRLDFRPEKYWKAGTKVTVDLNLDGVEGRDGVYGEQAKTVSFTIGRNQVSVVDVKTKHMKVMREGKVVKTIPVTTGKPGYDTWNGQMVITEKFVQTRMNGDTVGYTGEYDIEDVPHAMRLTQSGTFIHGNYWGGDAFGNYNASHGCVGLRDVKGAWDKGAPAAWFYNQSMIGDVVIVKNSNDATVAPDNGLNGWNMSWEKWKA
;
A
#
# COMPACT_ATOMS: atom_id res chain seq x y z
N MET A 1 0.14 -20.00 33.46
CA MET A 1 0.73 -18.99 32.56
C MET A 1 1.62 -19.72 31.56
N ASN A 2 1.13 -20.07 30.37
CA ASN A 2 1.94 -20.64 29.30
C ASN A 2 1.76 -19.74 28.07
N VAL A 3 2.63 -18.74 27.94
CA VAL A 3 2.66 -17.86 26.77
C VAL A 3 3.24 -18.67 25.62
N ARG A 4 2.44 -18.99 24.60
CA ARG A 4 2.95 -19.61 23.37
C ARG A 4 3.84 -18.58 22.64
N PRO A 5 5.08 -18.92 22.25
CA PRO A 5 5.95 -17.97 21.56
C PRO A 5 5.43 -17.68 20.15
N ILE A 6 5.30 -16.39 19.82
CA ILE A 6 5.04 -15.93 18.46
C ILE A 6 6.38 -15.89 17.72
N SER A 7 6.80 -17.02 17.14
CA SER A 7 8.05 -17.11 16.38
C SER A 7 7.79 -16.91 14.88
N GLY A 8 7.75 -15.64 14.45
CA GLY A 8 7.87 -15.29 13.04
C GLY A 8 9.32 -15.43 12.58
N ALA A 9 9.63 -16.46 11.78
CA ALA A 9 10.93 -16.61 11.13
C ALA A 9 10.75 -17.10 9.68
N SER A 10 10.91 -16.19 8.72
CA SER A 10 10.88 -16.50 7.29
C SER A 10 12.19 -17.18 6.85
N VAL A 11 12.09 -18.39 6.31
CA VAL A 11 13.26 -19.13 5.80
C VAL A 11 13.65 -18.58 4.42
N GLY A 12 14.68 -17.74 4.37
CA GLY A 12 15.16 -17.11 3.13
C GLY A 12 15.68 -18.11 2.10
N ALA A 13 15.19 -18.00 0.85
CA ALA A 13 15.63 -18.84 -0.26
C ALA A 13 17.03 -18.45 -0.76
N ARG A 14 17.97 -19.41 -0.77
CA ARG A 14 19.30 -19.22 -1.37
C ARG A 14 19.25 -19.31 -2.90
N ALA A 15 19.27 -18.17 -3.59
CA ALA A 15 19.53 -18.13 -5.03
C ALA A 15 21.02 -18.33 -5.33
N ARG A 16 21.38 -19.34 -6.13
CA ARG A 16 22.75 -19.55 -6.63
C ARG A 16 23.02 -18.65 -7.83
N GLY A 17 24.05 -17.81 -7.74
CA GLY A 17 24.46 -16.93 -8.84
C GLY A 17 25.04 -17.68 -10.04
N ARG A 18 24.88 -17.09 -11.24
CA ARG A 18 25.64 -17.43 -12.44
C ARG A 18 26.20 -16.16 -13.08
N ARG A 19 27.53 -16.03 -13.04
CA ARG A 19 28.28 -15.05 -13.85
C ARG A 19 28.09 -15.31 -15.35
N ARG A 20 27.96 -14.26 -16.14
CA ARG A 20 28.40 -14.24 -17.55
C ARG A 20 29.03 -12.88 -17.89
N LEU A 21 30.30 -12.91 -18.30
CA LEU A 21 30.85 -11.98 -19.29
C LEU A 21 30.22 -12.37 -20.67
N THR A 22 30.26 -11.65 -21.79
CA THR A 22 31.13 -10.58 -22.35
C THR A 22 30.23 -9.82 -23.38
N ALA A 23 30.57 -8.73 -24.08
CA ALA A 23 31.83 -8.04 -24.38
C ALA A 23 31.60 -6.54 -24.74
N VAL A 24 32.68 -5.87 -25.16
CA VAL A 24 32.70 -4.52 -25.76
C VAL A 24 32.70 -4.63 -27.28
N LEU A 25 31.99 -3.75 -27.99
CA LEU A 25 32.26 -3.41 -29.39
C LEU A 25 32.08 -1.91 -29.61
N ALA A 26 33.07 -1.28 -30.23
CA ALA A 26 33.06 0.13 -30.61
C ALA A 26 32.69 0.28 -32.09
N GLY A 27 32.07 1.40 -32.46
CA GLY A 27 31.77 1.75 -33.84
C GLY A 27 31.24 3.18 -33.92
N GLY A 28 32.10 4.12 -34.33
CA GLY A 28 31.70 5.50 -34.58
C GLY A 28 31.26 5.72 -36.02
N LEU A 29 30.37 6.68 -36.25
CA LEU A 29 30.18 7.26 -37.58
C LEU A 29 29.83 8.75 -37.44
N LEU A 30 30.68 9.59 -38.02
CA LEU A 30 30.44 11.03 -38.19
C LEU A 30 29.68 11.26 -39.50
N LEU A 31 28.64 12.09 -39.46
CA LEU A 31 28.12 12.75 -40.66
C LEU A 31 27.88 14.23 -40.35
N ALA A 32 28.65 15.09 -41.01
CA ALA A 32 28.42 16.53 -41.05
C ALA A 32 27.52 16.86 -42.23
N VAL A 33 26.66 17.87 -42.08
CA VAL A 33 25.93 18.49 -43.20
C VAL A 33 26.17 20.00 -43.14
N THR A 34 26.79 20.53 -44.19
CA THR A 34 27.04 21.97 -44.41
C THR A 34 26.22 22.46 -45.60
N ALA A 35 25.44 23.53 -45.42
CA ALA A 35 24.98 24.48 -46.45
C ALA A 35 24.01 25.49 -45.81
N CYS A 36 23.79 26.72 -46.31
CA CYS A 36 24.68 27.72 -46.92
C CYS A 36 23.85 29.01 -47.13
N GLY A 37 24.50 30.18 -47.15
CA GLY A 37 23.88 31.49 -47.41
C GLY A 37 23.74 32.35 -46.13
N GLY A 38 24.24 33.58 -46.05
CA GLY A 38 24.70 34.50 -47.09
C GLY A 38 23.69 35.65 -47.24
N GLY A 39 24.06 36.93 -47.08
CA GLY A 39 25.38 37.48 -46.84
C GLY A 39 25.36 38.86 -46.17
N SER A 40 26.55 39.43 -46.02
CA SER A 40 26.83 40.73 -45.41
C SER A 40 26.55 41.90 -46.36
N ASP A 41 26.20 43.07 -45.80
CA ASP A 41 26.70 44.33 -46.35
C ASP A 41 26.95 45.36 -45.24
N THR A 42 28.10 46.04 -45.31
CA THR A 42 28.51 47.13 -44.43
C THR A 42 28.77 48.38 -45.26
N GLY A 43 28.03 49.46 -45.01
CA GLY A 43 28.22 50.74 -45.70
C GLY A 43 28.35 51.89 -44.70
N SER A 44 29.47 52.63 -44.77
CA SER A 44 29.73 53.79 -43.91
C SER A 44 29.10 55.09 -44.42
N GLY A 45 28.76 55.97 -43.47
CA GLY A 45 29.02 57.42 -43.59
C GLY A 45 28.05 58.26 -44.43
N GLY A 46 27.32 59.15 -43.76
CA GLY A 46 26.56 60.24 -44.40
C GLY A 46 26.12 61.30 -43.39
N ASP A 47 26.83 62.42 -43.35
CA ASP A 47 26.46 63.59 -42.54
C ASP A 47 25.23 64.31 -43.13
N GLY A 48 24.26 64.69 -42.28
CA GLY A 48 23.07 65.45 -42.68
C GLY A 48 22.37 66.16 -41.53
N LYS A 49 22.57 67.48 -41.41
CA LYS A 49 21.83 68.34 -40.44
C LYS A 49 20.38 68.60 -40.91
N GLY A 50 19.37 68.52 -40.04
CA GLY A 50 17.99 68.74 -40.50
C GLY A 50 16.79 68.86 -39.54
N LYS A 51 16.90 69.53 -38.38
CA LYS A 51 15.78 70.00 -37.49
C LYS A 51 14.89 68.94 -36.76
N PRO A 52 14.24 69.31 -35.63
CA PRO A 52 13.51 68.39 -34.75
C PRO A 52 11.98 68.40 -34.96
N GLY A 53 11.31 67.32 -34.56
CA GLY A 53 9.85 67.31 -34.42
C GLY A 53 9.29 65.97 -33.91
N GLY A 54 8.32 66.04 -33.00
CA GLY A 54 7.44 64.91 -32.69
C GLY A 54 7.95 63.92 -31.64
N GLY A 55 7.87 64.31 -30.35
CA GLY A 55 7.82 63.32 -29.28
C GLY A 55 6.54 62.49 -29.41
N SER A 56 6.67 61.24 -29.84
CA SER A 56 5.63 60.22 -29.67
C SER A 56 6.07 59.33 -28.52
N GLY A 57 5.29 59.31 -27.45
CA GLY A 57 5.70 58.66 -26.21
C GLY A 57 5.94 57.17 -26.43
N GLN A 58 7.18 56.72 -26.20
CA GLN A 58 7.40 55.33 -25.81
C GLN A 58 6.55 55.11 -24.56
N THR A 59 5.48 54.35 -24.71
CA THR A 59 4.80 53.78 -23.55
C THR A 59 5.72 52.69 -23.05
N GLU A 60 6.69 53.06 -22.20
CA GLU A 60 7.50 52.09 -21.48
C GLU A 60 6.54 51.17 -20.72
N SER A 61 6.45 49.93 -21.18
CA SER A 61 5.76 48.87 -20.46
C SER A 61 6.53 48.63 -19.18
N LYS A 62 6.16 49.36 -18.11
CA LYS A 62 6.74 49.22 -16.79
C LYS A 62 6.72 47.73 -16.43
N GLN A 63 7.88 47.18 -16.10
CA GLN A 63 8.00 45.81 -15.63
C GLN A 63 7.18 45.63 -14.35
N SER A 64 6.68 44.41 -14.11
CA SER A 64 5.96 44.10 -12.88
C SER A 64 6.84 44.35 -11.65
N GLN A 65 6.23 44.82 -10.57
CA GLN A 65 6.89 44.97 -9.27
C GLN A 65 6.83 43.70 -8.42
N ALA A 66 6.05 42.70 -8.84
CA ALA A 66 6.00 41.41 -8.17
C ALA A 66 7.39 40.74 -8.21
N VAL A 67 7.72 40.00 -7.16
CA VAL A 67 8.96 39.23 -7.05
C VAL A 67 8.59 37.82 -6.64
N VAL A 68 8.81 36.85 -7.52
CA VAL A 68 8.65 35.43 -7.22
C VAL A 68 9.96 34.89 -6.63
N SER A 69 9.86 34.03 -5.63
CA SER A 69 10.98 33.32 -5.03
C SER A 69 10.69 31.82 -5.07
N ILE A 70 11.55 31.07 -5.75
CA ILE A 70 11.50 29.60 -5.78
C ILE A 70 12.66 29.07 -4.92
N ALA A 71 12.32 28.20 -3.97
CA ALA A 71 13.25 27.32 -3.28
C ALA A 71 12.87 25.86 -3.61
N PRO A 72 13.82 24.96 -3.91
CA PRO A 72 15.27 25.19 -3.98
C PRO A 72 15.68 26.08 -5.16
N LYS A 73 16.95 26.52 -5.15
CA LYS A 73 17.55 27.29 -6.25
C LYS A 73 17.61 26.45 -7.54
N ASP A 74 17.61 27.12 -8.68
CA ASP A 74 17.81 26.46 -9.97
C ASP A 74 19.13 25.67 -10.01
N GLY A 75 19.09 24.51 -10.67
CA GLY A 75 20.17 23.53 -10.74
C GLY A 75 20.47 22.78 -9.44
N ALA A 76 19.71 23.00 -8.35
CA ALA A 76 19.96 22.33 -7.08
C ALA A 76 19.84 20.80 -7.18
N LYS A 77 20.70 20.10 -6.44
CA LYS A 77 20.76 18.63 -6.41
C LYS A 77 20.72 18.13 -4.98
N SER A 78 20.32 16.87 -4.83
CA SER A 78 20.14 16.21 -3.53
C SER A 78 19.15 16.94 -2.62
N VAL A 79 18.06 17.44 -3.21
CA VAL A 79 17.01 18.16 -2.49
C VAL A 79 16.12 17.19 -1.71
N ASP A 80 15.76 17.53 -0.48
CA ASP A 80 14.85 16.72 0.33
C ASP A 80 13.47 16.58 -0.33
N THR A 81 12.88 15.40 -0.24
CA THR A 81 11.59 15.07 -0.86
C THR A 81 10.40 15.75 -0.17
N SER A 82 10.56 16.15 1.09
CA SER A 82 9.53 16.81 1.90
C SER A 82 9.99 18.19 2.37
N GLY A 83 9.09 19.18 2.30
CA GLY A 83 9.29 20.51 2.90
C GLY A 83 10.32 21.44 2.24
N ALA A 84 11.18 20.95 1.34
CA ALA A 84 12.19 21.76 0.66
C ALA A 84 11.63 22.66 -0.46
N LEU A 85 10.66 22.17 -1.24
CA LEU A 85 10.02 22.94 -2.31
C LEU A 85 9.06 23.97 -1.73
N LYS A 86 9.35 25.26 -1.96
CA LYS A 86 8.54 26.42 -1.57
C LYS A 86 8.56 27.44 -2.69
N VAL A 87 7.39 27.87 -3.14
CA VAL A 87 7.22 28.97 -4.09
C VAL A 87 6.49 30.09 -3.36
N SER A 88 6.94 31.33 -3.50
CA SER A 88 6.32 32.49 -2.87
C SER A 88 6.38 33.73 -3.74
N ALA A 89 5.48 34.68 -3.49
CA ALA A 89 5.47 35.99 -4.14
C ALA A 89 5.49 37.12 -3.10
N THR A 90 6.26 38.17 -3.37
CA THR A 90 6.22 39.44 -2.64
C THR A 90 5.91 40.59 -3.60
N LYS A 91 5.37 41.70 -3.09
CA LYS A 91 4.88 42.85 -3.89
C LYS A 91 3.84 42.48 -4.98
N GLY A 92 3.21 41.32 -4.83
CA GLY A 92 2.29 40.72 -5.77
C GLY A 92 1.71 39.43 -5.20
N LYS A 93 1.04 38.65 -6.05
CA LYS A 93 0.41 37.38 -5.72
C LYS A 93 0.67 36.35 -6.80
N LEU A 94 1.02 35.13 -6.41
CA LEU A 94 1.01 33.97 -7.28
C LEU A 94 -0.39 33.80 -7.88
N THR A 95 -0.45 33.69 -9.20
CA THR A 95 -1.67 33.38 -9.96
C THR A 95 -1.62 31.98 -10.56
N GLU A 96 -0.41 31.48 -10.84
CA GLU A 96 -0.19 30.14 -11.36
C GLU A 96 1.11 29.57 -10.78
N VAL A 97 1.10 28.28 -10.43
CA VAL A 97 2.31 27.52 -10.12
C VAL A 97 2.11 26.12 -10.67
N GLU A 98 2.94 25.74 -11.64
CA GLU A 98 3.01 24.41 -12.20
C GLU A 98 4.33 23.75 -11.82
N VAL A 99 4.26 22.51 -11.33
CA VAL A 99 5.42 21.69 -11.00
C VAL A 99 5.28 20.37 -11.74
N THR A 100 6.30 20.01 -12.54
CA THR A 100 6.32 18.78 -13.34
C THR A 100 7.56 17.96 -13.05
N ASP A 101 7.41 16.62 -13.02
CA ASP A 101 8.57 15.72 -13.06
C ASP A 101 9.19 15.67 -14.47
N GLY A 102 10.38 15.07 -14.59
CA GLY A 102 11.06 14.85 -15.88
C GLY A 102 10.34 13.94 -16.88
N LYS A 103 9.13 13.45 -16.57
CA LYS A 103 8.23 12.71 -17.48
C LYS A 103 6.99 13.54 -17.87
N GLY A 104 6.88 14.78 -17.38
CA GLY A 104 5.73 15.67 -17.60
C GLY A 104 4.53 15.42 -16.67
N LYS A 105 4.68 14.59 -15.63
CA LYS A 105 3.61 14.39 -14.62
C LYS A 105 3.53 15.65 -13.75
N LYS A 106 2.37 16.31 -13.77
CA LYS A 106 2.09 17.44 -12.86
C LYS A 106 2.01 16.96 -11.40
N ILE A 107 2.63 17.71 -10.50
CA ILE A 107 2.59 17.48 -9.05
C ILE A 107 1.48 18.35 -8.45
N ALA A 108 0.57 17.72 -7.71
CA ALA A 108 -0.52 18.43 -7.06
C ALA A 108 0.01 19.36 -5.95
N GLY A 109 -0.50 20.58 -5.89
CA GLY A 109 -0.17 21.58 -4.88
C GLY A 109 -1.22 22.68 -4.82
N LYS A 110 -1.09 23.60 -3.88
CA LYS A 110 -2.08 24.65 -3.61
C LYS A 110 -1.40 25.98 -3.36
N ILE A 111 -1.92 27.03 -3.98
CA ILE A 111 -1.60 28.42 -3.61
C ILE A 111 -2.33 28.71 -2.27
N THR A 112 -1.59 29.15 -1.27
CA THR A 112 -2.06 29.48 0.08
C THR A 112 -1.93 30.98 0.36
N ASP A 113 -2.30 31.40 1.57
CA ASP A 113 -2.00 32.76 2.09
C ASP A 113 -2.52 33.89 1.20
N GLY A 114 -3.66 33.66 0.55
CA GLY A 114 -4.30 34.62 -0.37
C GLY A 114 -3.47 34.96 -1.61
N GLY A 115 -2.52 34.10 -2.00
CA GLY A 115 -1.62 34.29 -3.14
C GLY A 115 -0.14 34.47 -2.78
N ALA A 116 0.24 34.47 -1.50
CA ALA A 116 1.63 34.73 -1.09
C ALA A 116 2.55 33.50 -1.20
N SER A 117 2.01 32.28 -1.10
CA SER A 117 2.79 31.04 -1.08
C SER A 117 2.13 29.94 -1.92
N TRP A 118 2.89 28.92 -2.32
CA TRP A 118 2.39 27.65 -2.82
C TRP A 118 3.19 26.49 -2.21
N THR A 119 2.50 25.40 -1.90
CA THR A 119 3.10 24.15 -1.39
C THR A 119 2.57 22.93 -2.15
N PRO A 120 3.40 21.88 -2.32
CA PRO A 120 2.94 20.60 -2.84
C PRO A 120 1.97 19.94 -1.84
N SER A 121 1.01 19.17 -2.34
CA SER A 121 0.00 18.49 -1.51
C SER A 121 0.51 17.19 -0.89
N THR A 122 1.65 16.68 -1.39
CA THR A 122 2.36 15.48 -0.91
C THR A 122 3.87 15.75 -0.91
N HIS A 123 4.66 14.81 -0.42
CA HIS A 123 6.09 14.75 -0.73
C HIS A 123 6.33 14.58 -2.24
N LEU A 124 7.57 14.82 -2.67
CA LEU A 124 8.09 14.58 -4.00
C LEU A 124 8.73 13.19 -4.10
N ALA A 125 8.70 12.58 -5.29
CA ALA A 125 9.43 11.33 -5.56
C ALA A 125 10.95 11.50 -5.42
N ALA A 126 11.64 10.42 -5.04
CA ALA A 126 13.09 10.38 -4.93
C ALA A 126 13.78 10.33 -6.32
N SER A 127 15.08 10.65 -6.38
CA SER A 127 15.92 10.61 -7.59
C SER A 127 15.31 11.28 -8.83
N THR A 128 14.44 12.28 -8.64
CA THR A 128 13.59 12.83 -9.69
C THR A 128 13.95 14.27 -9.96
N ALA A 129 14.12 14.60 -11.24
CA ALA A 129 14.24 15.97 -11.70
C ALA A 129 12.86 16.63 -11.80
N TYR A 130 12.75 17.86 -11.31
CA TYR A 130 11.54 18.67 -11.32
C TYR A 130 11.80 19.99 -12.02
N THR A 131 10.77 20.48 -12.73
CA THR A 131 10.69 21.85 -13.25
C THR A 131 9.53 22.56 -12.56
N VAL A 132 9.77 23.78 -12.10
CA VAL A 132 8.81 24.68 -11.48
C VAL A 132 8.65 25.89 -12.39
N HIS A 133 7.41 26.18 -12.81
CA HIS A 133 7.02 27.40 -13.50
C HIS A 133 6.04 28.16 -12.60
N ALA A 134 6.33 29.43 -12.31
CA ALA A 134 5.54 30.22 -11.37
C ALA A 134 5.28 31.64 -11.90
N VAL A 135 4.01 32.04 -11.92
CA VAL A 135 3.54 33.34 -12.40
C VAL A 135 2.94 34.12 -11.24
N ALA A 136 3.34 35.39 -11.09
CA ALA A 136 2.73 36.31 -10.12
C ALA A 136 2.34 37.64 -10.76
N LYS A 137 1.29 38.27 -10.19
CA LYS A 137 0.82 39.60 -10.60
C LYS A 137 1.01 40.63 -9.50
N ASP A 138 1.44 41.83 -9.86
CA ASP A 138 1.46 42.98 -8.95
C ASP A 138 0.09 43.66 -8.82
N SER A 139 0.03 44.73 -8.02
CA SER A 139 -1.21 45.49 -7.79
C SER A 139 -1.74 46.26 -9.02
N GLU A 140 -0.91 46.44 -10.05
CA GLU A 140 -1.32 47.03 -11.34
C GLU A 140 -1.71 45.93 -12.35
N GLY A 141 -1.71 44.65 -11.94
CA GLY A 141 -2.09 43.50 -12.75
C GLY A 141 -0.98 42.99 -13.68
N ARG A 142 0.25 43.50 -13.57
CA ARG A 142 1.38 43.13 -14.42
C ARG A 142 1.98 41.80 -13.98
N GLU A 143 2.26 40.92 -14.93
CA GLU A 143 2.85 39.61 -14.70
C GLU A 143 4.38 39.67 -14.54
N THR A 144 4.89 38.78 -13.70
CA THR A 144 6.28 38.31 -13.70
C THR A 144 6.25 36.78 -13.65
N GLU A 145 7.21 36.16 -14.32
CA GLU A 145 7.34 34.71 -14.43
C GLU A 145 8.74 34.31 -13.95
N GLU A 146 8.85 33.19 -13.26
CA GLU A 146 10.13 32.57 -12.86
C GLU A 146 10.07 31.07 -13.11
N GLU A 147 11.18 30.52 -13.60
CA GLU A 147 11.39 29.08 -13.74
C GLU A 147 12.56 28.61 -12.88
N SER A 148 12.47 27.37 -12.38
CA SER A 148 13.55 26.73 -11.62
C SER A 148 13.52 25.22 -11.82
N THR A 149 14.69 24.63 -12.00
CA THR A 149 14.88 23.19 -12.07
C THR A 149 15.66 22.67 -10.86
N PHE A 150 15.32 21.47 -10.38
CA PHE A 150 16.11 20.82 -9.33
C PHE A 150 16.00 19.30 -9.39
N THR A 151 16.81 18.58 -8.62
CA THR A 151 16.77 17.12 -8.51
C THR A 151 16.72 16.70 -7.04
N THR A 152 15.76 15.85 -6.69
CA THR A 152 15.64 15.29 -5.34
C THR A 152 16.80 14.33 -5.01
N LEU A 153 16.99 14.05 -3.72
CA LEU A 153 18.00 13.11 -3.24
C LEU A 153 17.85 11.71 -3.84
N THR A 154 18.98 11.01 -3.95
CA THR A 154 19.03 9.59 -4.30
C THR A 154 19.28 8.78 -3.03
N PRO A 155 18.27 8.05 -2.52
CA PRO A 155 18.38 7.28 -1.30
C PRO A 155 19.51 6.25 -1.37
N GLN A 156 20.31 6.18 -0.31
CA GLN A 156 21.33 5.15 -0.14
C GLN A 156 20.77 3.89 0.57
N ASN A 157 19.63 4.05 1.23
CA ASN A 157 18.88 3.00 1.90
C ASN A 157 17.40 3.17 1.57
N THR A 158 16.72 2.05 1.35
CA THR A 158 15.31 2.06 0.96
C THR A 158 14.50 0.96 1.62
N PHE A 159 13.19 1.16 1.68
CA PHE A 159 12.23 0.18 2.17
C PHE A 159 11.11 -0.07 1.15
N THR A 160 10.51 -1.26 1.24
CA THR A 160 9.37 -1.67 0.42
C THR A 160 8.31 -2.36 1.27
N GLY A 161 7.05 -2.24 0.86
CA GLY A 161 5.93 -2.98 1.44
C GLY A 161 5.53 -4.19 0.59
N THR A 162 5.27 -5.32 1.25
CA THR A 162 4.46 -6.41 0.71
C THR A 162 3.04 -6.24 1.23
N PHE A 163 2.05 -6.16 0.34
CA PHE A 163 0.67 -5.85 0.70
C PHE A 163 -0.31 -6.94 0.27
N THR A 164 -1.50 -6.90 0.87
CA THR A 164 -2.66 -7.71 0.50
C THR A 164 -3.95 -6.93 0.79
N PRO A 165 -5.01 -6.99 -0.04
CA PRO A 165 -5.15 -7.78 -1.25
C PRO A 165 -4.25 -7.33 -2.42
N GLU A 166 -4.03 -8.23 -3.38
CA GLU A 166 -3.33 -7.92 -4.63
C GLU A 166 -4.25 -7.17 -5.61
N ASP A 167 -3.65 -6.54 -6.63
CA ASP A 167 -4.41 -5.81 -7.66
C ASP A 167 -5.32 -6.74 -8.48
N GLY A 168 -6.50 -6.23 -8.84
CA GLY A 168 -7.57 -6.98 -9.52
C GLY A 168 -8.25 -8.06 -8.68
N SER A 169 -7.85 -8.26 -7.42
CA SER A 169 -8.35 -9.37 -6.61
C SER A 169 -9.78 -9.17 -6.09
N LYS A 170 -10.42 -10.28 -5.71
CA LYS A 170 -11.75 -10.30 -5.10
C LYS A 170 -11.73 -11.07 -3.78
N VAL A 171 -12.08 -10.38 -2.69
CA VAL A 171 -11.89 -10.85 -1.32
C VAL A 171 -13.17 -10.72 -0.49
N GLY A 172 -13.32 -11.52 0.56
CA GLY A 172 -14.48 -11.49 1.46
C GLY A 172 -14.52 -10.24 2.36
N VAL A 173 -15.66 -10.04 3.01
CA VAL A 173 -16.00 -8.83 3.78
C VAL A 173 -15.14 -8.54 5.02
N GLY A 174 -14.31 -9.49 5.45
CA GLY A 174 -13.37 -9.34 6.56
C GLY A 174 -11.97 -8.90 6.18
N MET A 175 -11.65 -8.75 4.89
CA MET A 175 -10.27 -8.49 4.46
C MET A 175 -9.87 -7.02 4.67
N PRO A 176 -8.91 -6.68 5.56
CA PRO A 176 -8.31 -5.35 5.56
C PRO A 176 -7.41 -5.17 4.34
N PHE A 177 -7.06 -3.93 3.99
CA PHE A 177 -5.84 -3.70 3.23
C PHE A 177 -4.67 -3.69 4.23
N SER A 178 -3.73 -4.62 4.10
CA SER A 178 -2.59 -4.77 5.01
C SER A 178 -1.30 -4.63 4.24
N ILE A 179 -0.37 -3.82 4.74
CA ILE A 179 0.97 -3.65 4.19
C ILE A 179 1.99 -3.96 5.27
N ARG A 180 2.96 -4.84 4.97
CA ARG A 180 4.11 -5.14 5.82
C ARG A 180 5.39 -4.70 5.14
N PHE A 181 6.14 -3.83 5.80
CA PHE A 181 7.40 -3.27 5.35
C PHE A 181 8.56 -4.22 5.63
N ASP A 182 9.55 -4.24 4.72
CA ASP A 182 10.81 -4.99 4.86
C ASP A 182 11.79 -4.37 5.88
N ARG A 183 11.52 -3.14 6.32
CA ARG A 183 12.21 -2.43 7.39
C ARG A 183 11.20 -1.77 8.31
N GLY A 184 11.43 -1.86 9.63
CA GLY A 184 10.60 -1.17 10.62
C GLY A 184 10.69 0.36 10.46
N ILE A 185 9.53 1.00 10.44
CA ILE A 185 9.28 2.44 10.26
C ILE A 185 9.46 3.15 11.61
N THR A 186 9.91 4.41 11.59
CA THR A 186 9.96 5.29 12.77
C THR A 186 9.18 6.59 12.58
N ASN A 187 8.78 6.90 11.34
CA ASN A 187 7.99 8.07 10.97
C ASN A 187 6.60 7.59 10.44
N PRO A 188 5.74 7.00 11.30
CA PRO A 188 4.52 6.33 10.86
C PRO A 188 3.55 7.28 10.14
N ASP A 189 3.35 8.48 10.68
CA ASP A 189 2.43 9.49 10.13
C ASP A 189 2.69 9.84 8.66
N ASP A 190 3.95 9.90 8.25
CA ASP A 190 4.31 10.30 6.88
C ASP A 190 4.21 9.12 5.89
N VAL A 191 4.39 7.89 6.38
CA VAL A 191 4.09 6.66 5.64
C VAL A 191 2.58 6.45 5.51
N GLU A 192 1.79 6.80 6.53
CA GLU A 192 0.35 6.65 6.51
C GLU A 192 -0.33 7.70 5.62
N LYS A 193 0.06 8.98 5.70
CA LYS A 193 -0.40 10.04 4.78
C LYS A 193 -0.06 9.77 3.31
N ALA A 194 0.92 8.90 3.06
CA ALA A 194 1.34 8.48 1.73
C ALA A 194 0.50 7.32 1.14
N ILE A 195 -0.47 6.81 1.89
CA ILE A 195 -1.39 5.74 1.47
C ILE A 195 -2.82 6.30 1.48
N ASP A 196 -3.37 6.55 0.30
CA ASP A 196 -4.76 7.01 0.17
C ASP A 196 -5.69 5.86 -0.21
N ILE A 197 -6.83 5.73 0.47
CA ILE A 197 -7.79 4.64 0.27
C ILE A 197 -9.15 5.21 -0.12
N LYS A 198 -9.51 5.02 -1.39
CA LYS A 198 -10.80 5.42 -1.97
C LYS A 198 -11.75 4.23 -2.01
N THR A 199 -13.00 4.45 -1.63
CA THR A 199 -14.02 3.38 -1.51
C THR A 199 -15.30 3.75 -2.27
N GLU A 200 -15.88 2.78 -2.99
CA GLU A 200 -17.16 2.94 -3.70
C GLU A 200 -18.12 1.77 -3.35
N PRO A 201 -19.23 1.99 -2.62
CA PRO A 201 -19.64 3.24 -1.98
C PRO A 201 -18.67 3.68 -0.89
N ALA A 202 -18.61 4.99 -0.66
CA ALA A 202 -17.75 5.61 0.34
C ALA A 202 -18.05 5.08 1.76
N VAL A 203 -16.98 4.77 2.48
CA VAL A 203 -16.97 4.42 3.90
C VAL A 203 -15.64 4.88 4.49
N ASP A 204 -15.67 5.37 5.73
CA ASP A 204 -14.46 5.77 6.46
C ASP A 204 -13.57 4.55 6.71
N VAL A 205 -12.27 4.70 6.44
CA VAL A 205 -11.24 3.67 6.59
C VAL A 205 -10.09 4.29 7.37
N GLU A 206 -9.65 3.60 8.42
CA GLU A 206 -8.61 4.09 9.32
C GLU A 206 -7.45 3.10 9.34
N GLY A 207 -6.22 3.61 9.42
CA GLY A 207 -5.02 2.81 9.62
C GLY A 207 -4.86 2.38 11.09
N HIS A 208 -4.15 1.28 11.31
CA HIS A 208 -3.65 0.88 12.62
C HIS A 208 -2.30 0.15 12.48
N TRP A 209 -1.31 0.62 13.25
CA TRP A 209 0.03 0.07 13.26
C TRP A 209 0.15 -1.12 14.21
N PHE A 210 0.58 -2.26 13.68
CA PHE A 210 0.94 -3.43 14.46
C PHE A 210 2.47 -3.53 14.57
N GLY A 211 3.00 -3.13 15.72
CA GLY A 211 4.44 -2.92 15.87
C GLY A 211 4.87 -1.70 15.04
N ASN A 212 5.99 -1.82 14.32
CA ASN A 212 6.46 -0.76 13.43
C ASN A 212 6.76 -1.25 12.01
N ASP A 213 6.41 -2.50 11.69
CA ASP A 213 6.63 -3.12 10.38
C ASP A 213 5.32 -3.40 9.63
N ARG A 214 4.15 -3.27 10.26
CA ARG A 214 2.86 -3.52 9.62
C ARG A 214 1.83 -2.43 9.90
N LEU A 215 1.13 -2.02 8.84
CA LEU A 215 0.00 -1.13 8.87
C LEU A 215 -1.21 -1.83 8.23
N ASP A 216 -2.30 -1.95 8.97
CA ASP A 216 -3.57 -2.50 8.48
C ASP A 216 -4.62 -1.39 8.37
N PHE A 217 -5.43 -1.39 7.32
CA PHE A 217 -6.50 -0.44 7.07
C PHE A 217 -7.84 -1.15 6.95
N ARG A 218 -8.87 -0.66 7.66
CA ARG A 218 -10.25 -1.15 7.56
C ARG A 218 -11.28 -0.11 7.99
N PRO A 219 -12.55 -0.26 7.60
CA PRO A 219 -13.69 0.40 8.23
C PRO A 219 -14.03 -0.18 9.61
N GLU A 220 -14.88 0.53 10.37
CA GLU A 220 -15.36 0.12 11.70
C GLU A 220 -15.96 -1.30 11.69
N LYS A 221 -16.80 -1.57 10.69
CA LYS A 221 -17.60 -2.79 10.51
C LYS A 221 -17.12 -3.51 9.25
N TYR A 222 -17.47 -4.79 9.11
CA TYR A 222 -17.17 -5.53 7.88
C TYR A 222 -17.61 -4.79 6.63
N TRP A 223 -16.78 -4.89 5.58
CA TRP A 223 -17.02 -4.24 4.31
C TRP A 223 -18.39 -4.60 3.73
N LYS A 224 -19.02 -3.64 3.06
CA LYS A 224 -20.25 -3.91 2.31
C LYS A 224 -19.92 -4.76 1.08
N ALA A 225 -20.75 -5.77 0.83
CA ALA A 225 -20.61 -6.61 -0.35
C ALA A 225 -20.70 -5.78 -1.64
N GLY A 226 -19.77 -6.00 -2.57
CA GLY A 226 -19.67 -5.23 -3.82
C GLY A 226 -18.92 -3.90 -3.72
N THR A 227 -18.44 -3.48 -2.54
CA THR A 227 -17.57 -2.30 -2.43
C THR A 227 -16.31 -2.48 -3.29
N LYS A 228 -15.97 -1.48 -4.10
CA LYS A 228 -14.65 -1.36 -4.74
C LYS A 228 -13.74 -0.57 -3.80
N VAL A 229 -12.48 -0.99 -3.71
CA VAL A 229 -11.45 -0.28 -2.95
C VAL A 229 -10.29 -0.02 -3.90
N THR A 230 -9.84 1.23 -3.96
CA THR A 230 -8.64 1.65 -4.68
C THR A 230 -7.68 2.24 -3.66
N VAL A 231 -6.46 1.71 -3.61
CA VAL A 231 -5.39 2.14 -2.74
C VAL A 231 -4.28 2.75 -3.59
N ASP A 232 -3.99 4.02 -3.37
CA ASP A 232 -2.87 4.73 -3.97
C ASP A 232 -1.70 4.70 -2.97
N LEU A 233 -0.76 3.76 -3.16
CA LEU A 233 0.51 3.68 -2.44
C LEU A 233 1.47 4.68 -3.09
N ASN A 234 1.69 5.83 -2.47
CA ASN A 234 2.64 6.85 -2.92
C ASN A 234 3.84 6.90 -1.96
N LEU A 235 4.58 5.81 -1.82
CA LEU A 235 5.70 5.70 -0.87
C LEU A 235 7.05 6.17 -1.45
N ASP A 236 7.16 6.35 -2.77
CA ASP A 236 8.38 6.84 -3.43
C ASP A 236 8.76 8.23 -2.90
N GLY A 237 9.91 8.31 -2.23
CA GLY A 237 10.39 9.54 -1.61
C GLY A 237 9.88 9.82 -0.20
N VAL A 238 9.06 8.95 0.39
CA VAL A 238 8.70 9.05 1.83
C VAL A 238 9.87 8.60 2.69
N GLU A 239 10.33 9.45 3.62
CA GLU A 239 11.28 9.05 4.65
C GLU A 239 10.58 8.33 5.80
N GLY A 240 10.49 7.00 5.71
CA GLY A 240 9.86 6.16 6.75
C GLY A 240 10.70 6.06 8.02
N ARG A 241 11.99 6.40 7.95
CA ARG A 241 12.94 6.50 9.07
C ARG A 241 14.19 7.23 8.58
N ASP A 242 14.95 7.80 9.51
CA ASP A 242 16.20 8.53 9.24
C ASP A 242 17.09 7.87 8.17
N GLY A 243 17.26 8.55 7.04
CA GLY A 243 18.09 8.15 5.90
C GLY A 243 17.55 6.99 5.04
N VAL A 244 16.31 6.53 5.25
CA VAL A 244 15.71 5.38 4.53
C VAL A 244 14.36 5.74 3.91
N TYR A 245 14.30 5.67 2.59
CA TYR A 245 13.16 6.16 1.81
C TYR A 245 12.37 5.04 1.15
N GLY A 246 11.08 5.25 0.90
CA GLY A 246 10.29 4.31 0.10
C GLY A 246 10.64 4.40 -1.39
N GLU A 247 10.49 3.28 -2.09
CA GLU A 247 10.67 3.17 -3.57
C GLU A 247 9.36 2.88 -4.32
N GLN A 248 8.24 2.71 -3.61
CA GLN A 248 7.01 2.16 -4.18
C GLN A 248 5.96 3.24 -4.47
N ALA A 249 5.78 3.56 -5.75
CA ALA A 249 4.59 4.25 -6.24
C ALA A 249 3.69 3.27 -7.04
N LYS A 250 2.50 2.93 -6.52
CA LYS A 250 1.56 1.98 -7.14
C LYS A 250 0.09 2.31 -6.79
N THR A 251 -0.80 2.18 -7.76
CA THR A 251 -2.25 2.07 -7.50
C THR A 251 -2.65 0.59 -7.50
N VAL A 252 -3.48 0.19 -6.55
CA VAL A 252 -3.98 -1.18 -6.35
C VAL A 252 -5.49 -1.12 -6.23
N SER A 253 -6.24 -1.90 -7.01
CA SER A 253 -7.70 -1.97 -6.91
C SER A 253 -8.19 -3.38 -6.63
N PHE A 254 -9.07 -3.54 -5.63
CA PHE A 254 -9.70 -4.82 -5.31
C PHE A 254 -11.20 -4.66 -5.06
N THR A 255 -11.94 -5.76 -5.14
CA THR A 255 -13.40 -5.78 -4.97
C THR A 255 -13.82 -6.66 -3.80
N ILE A 256 -14.68 -6.13 -2.93
CA ILE A 256 -15.31 -6.88 -1.87
C ILE A 256 -16.38 -7.82 -2.46
N GLY A 257 -16.27 -9.10 -2.13
CA GLY A 257 -17.17 -10.16 -2.55
C GLY A 257 -18.50 -10.17 -1.79
N ARG A 258 -19.10 -11.36 -1.69
CA ARG A 258 -20.31 -11.61 -0.89
C ARG A 258 -20.00 -11.47 0.61
N ASN A 259 -21.01 -11.19 1.43
CA ASN A 259 -20.90 -11.38 2.87
C ASN A 259 -20.99 -12.87 3.20
N GLN A 260 -19.91 -13.46 3.71
CA GLN A 260 -19.91 -14.79 4.27
C GLN A 260 -19.17 -14.81 5.61
N VAL A 261 -19.90 -15.24 6.65
CA VAL A 261 -19.41 -15.36 8.03
C VAL A 261 -19.80 -16.73 8.54
N SER A 262 -18.81 -17.53 8.95
CA SER A 262 -19.02 -18.91 9.40
C SER A 262 -18.82 -19.00 10.91
N VAL A 263 -19.88 -19.33 11.65
CA VAL A 263 -19.85 -19.35 13.11
C VAL A 263 -19.64 -20.77 13.61
N VAL A 264 -18.46 -21.03 14.18
CA VAL A 264 -18.08 -22.26 14.88
C VAL A 264 -18.46 -22.12 16.35
N ASP A 265 -19.35 -22.98 16.84
CA ASP A 265 -19.73 -23.04 18.26
C ASP A 265 -19.13 -24.29 18.90
N VAL A 266 -18.06 -24.11 19.69
CA VAL A 266 -17.25 -25.20 20.26
C VAL A 266 -18.05 -26.11 21.20
N LYS A 267 -19.07 -25.58 21.90
CA LYS A 267 -19.93 -26.40 22.76
C LYS A 267 -20.74 -27.38 21.92
N THR A 268 -21.42 -26.87 20.89
CA THR A 268 -22.28 -27.68 20.01
C THR A 268 -21.51 -28.48 18.96
N LYS A 269 -20.23 -28.15 18.70
CA LYS A 269 -19.36 -28.78 17.70
C LYS A 269 -19.93 -28.72 16.28
N HIS A 270 -20.58 -27.60 15.98
CA HIS A 270 -21.13 -27.31 14.66
C HIS A 270 -20.68 -25.93 14.17
N MET A 271 -20.41 -25.84 12.88
CA MET A 271 -20.20 -24.60 12.15
C MET A 271 -21.46 -24.26 11.36
N LYS A 272 -22.02 -23.07 11.56
CA LYS A 272 -23.07 -22.49 10.71
C LYS A 272 -22.41 -21.55 9.71
N VAL A 273 -22.38 -21.96 8.44
CA VAL A 273 -21.94 -21.10 7.34
C VAL A 273 -23.09 -20.17 7.00
N MET A 274 -22.90 -18.87 7.23
CA MET A 274 -23.91 -17.84 6.95
C MET A 274 -23.49 -17.00 5.74
N ARG A 275 -24.44 -16.69 4.87
CA ARG A 275 -24.25 -15.84 3.69
C ARG A 275 -25.38 -14.81 3.66
N GLU A 276 -25.02 -13.53 3.57
CA GLU A 276 -25.97 -12.41 3.71
C GLU A 276 -26.89 -12.56 4.96
N GLY A 277 -26.31 -12.95 6.09
CA GLY A 277 -27.01 -13.18 7.37
C GLY A 277 -27.86 -14.47 7.44
N LYS A 278 -28.00 -15.24 6.36
CA LYS A 278 -28.80 -16.48 6.32
C LYS A 278 -27.92 -17.72 6.41
N VAL A 279 -28.32 -18.72 7.19
CA VAL A 279 -27.61 -20.01 7.25
C VAL A 279 -27.78 -20.75 5.91
N VAL A 280 -26.67 -21.03 5.23
CA VAL A 280 -26.66 -21.80 3.97
C VAL A 280 -26.22 -23.26 4.17
N LYS A 281 -25.46 -23.56 5.23
CA LYS A 281 -25.13 -24.93 5.63
C LYS A 281 -24.77 -24.98 7.11
N THR A 282 -25.12 -26.09 7.76
CA THR A 282 -24.58 -26.47 9.07
C THR A 282 -23.65 -27.66 8.86
N ILE A 283 -22.44 -27.62 9.40
CA ILE A 283 -21.42 -28.66 9.23
C ILE A 283 -20.94 -29.12 10.62
N PRO A 284 -20.94 -30.43 10.94
CA PRO A 284 -20.32 -30.93 12.16
C PRO A 284 -18.81 -30.77 12.09
N VAL A 285 -18.19 -30.32 13.18
CA VAL A 285 -16.75 -30.03 13.26
C VAL A 285 -16.13 -30.72 14.47
N THR A 286 -14.80 -30.80 14.50
CA THR A 286 -14.04 -31.01 15.74
C THR A 286 -13.09 -29.83 15.94
N THR A 287 -12.84 -29.44 17.19
CA THR A 287 -11.97 -28.30 17.53
C THR A 287 -10.90 -28.72 18.54
N GLY A 288 -10.17 -27.75 19.09
CA GLY A 288 -9.08 -27.98 20.05
C GLY A 288 -9.50 -28.82 21.26
N LYS A 289 -8.77 -29.91 21.51
CA LYS A 289 -8.90 -30.76 22.72
C LYS A 289 -8.46 -29.95 23.96
N PRO A 290 -8.89 -30.30 25.20
CA PRO A 290 -8.50 -29.56 26.40
C PRO A 290 -6.98 -29.37 26.53
N GLY A 291 -6.55 -28.14 26.81
CA GLY A 291 -5.14 -27.73 26.84
C GLY A 291 -4.58 -27.28 25.46
N TYR A 292 -5.34 -27.56 24.41
CA TYR A 292 -5.10 -27.15 23.02
C TYR A 292 -6.37 -26.50 22.44
N ASP A 293 -7.20 -25.93 23.30
CA ASP A 293 -8.47 -25.28 22.96
C ASP A 293 -8.29 -24.29 21.80
N THR A 294 -9.28 -24.20 20.91
CA THR A 294 -9.24 -23.26 19.78
C THR A 294 -9.48 -21.85 20.29
N TRP A 295 -8.75 -20.84 19.81
CA TRP A 295 -9.02 -19.43 20.13
C TRP A 295 -10.49 -19.06 19.90
N ASN A 296 -11.07 -18.25 20.79
CA ASN A 296 -12.29 -17.53 20.48
C ASN A 296 -12.01 -16.35 19.52
N GLY A 297 -13.05 -15.76 18.94
CA GLY A 297 -12.94 -14.51 18.18
C GLY A 297 -13.19 -14.62 16.69
N GLN A 298 -12.94 -13.52 16.00
CA GLN A 298 -13.24 -13.30 14.58
C GLN A 298 -11.94 -13.46 13.78
N MET A 299 -11.86 -14.47 12.92
CA MET A 299 -10.65 -14.82 12.17
C MET A 299 -10.89 -14.71 10.67
N VAL A 300 -10.00 -14.00 9.97
CA VAL A 300 -10.08 -13.80 8.52
C VAL A 300 -9.33 -14.94 7.81
N ILE A 301 -9.94 -15.53 6.78
CA ILE A 301 -9.24 -16.50 5.93
C ILE A 301 -8.18 -15.76 5.11
N THR A 302 -6.90 -15.98 5.41
CA THR A 302 -5.79 -15.29 4.72
C THR A 302 -5.18 -16.09 3.57
N GLU A 303 -5.17 -17.42 3.68
CA GLU A 303 -4.61 -18.33 2.67
C GLU A 303 -5.53 -19.53 2.44
N LYS A 304 -5.40 -20.16 1.26
CA LYS A 304 -6.17 -21.36 0.88
C LYS A 304 -5.27 -22.36 0.15
N PHE A 305 -5.21 -23.59 0.64
CA PHE A 305 -4.45 -24.70 0.05
C PHE A 305 -5.37 -25.90 -0.19
N VAL A 306 -5.37 -26.46 -1.41
CA VAL A 306 -6.13 -27.71 -1.71
C VAL A 306 -5.53 -28.88 -0.92
N GLN A 307 -4.21 -28.92 -0.78
CA GLN A 307 -3.49 -29.72 0.20
C GLN A 307 -2.27 -28.94 0.71
N THR A 308 -1.87 -29.16 1.96
CA THR A 308 -0.63 -28.60 2.53
C THR A 308 -0.08 -29.50 3.63
N ARG A 309 1.24 -29.41 3.90
CA ARG A 309 1.85 -30.06 5.05
C ARG A 309 1.66 -29.22 6.30
N MET A 310 1.18 -29.84 7.38
CA MET A 310 1.11 -29.21 8.70
C MET A 310 2.03 -29.96 9.67
N ASN A 311 3.06 -29.26 10.16
CA ASN A 311 4.00 -29.78 11.16
C ASN A 311 3.91 -28.93 12.45
N GLY A 312 3.66 -29.59 13.58
CA GLY A 312 3.58 -28.98 14.92
C GLY A 312 4.84 -28.24 15.36
N ASP A 313 6.02 -28.65 14.89
CA ASP A 313 7.30 -27.97 15.14
C ASP A 313 7.26 -26.48 14.76
N THR A 314 6.51 -26.15 13.70
CA THR A 314 6.41 -24.78 13.15
C THR A 314 5.55 -23.83 13.98
N VAL A 315 4.83 -24.36 14.97
CA VAL A 315 3.80 -23.64 15.75
C VAL A 315 3.88 -23.91 17.26
N GLY A 316 4.97 -24.51 17.73
CA GLY A 316 5.22 -24.78 19.15
C GLY A 316 4.59 -26.06 19.71
N TYR A 317 4.22 -27.01 18.85
CA TYR A 317 3.74 -28.36 19.19
C TYR A 317 4.75 -29.41 18.72
N THR A 318 6.01 -29.26 19.13
CA THR A 318 7.16 -30.02 18.61
C THR A 318 6.94 -31.53 18.74
N GLY A 319 7.02 -32.25 17.62
CA GLY A 319 6.81 -33.69 17.55
C GLY A 319 5.39 -34.21 17.79
N GLU A 320 4.39 -33.36 18.04
CA GLU A 320 3.00 -33.81 18.29
C GLU A 320 2.26 -34.24 17.02
N TYR A 321 2.59 -33.65 15.87
CA TYR A 321 2.05 -34.04 14.57
C TYR A 321 2.92 -33.55 13.41
N ASP A 322 2.97 -34.35 12.36
CA ASP A 322 3.51 -33.98 11.05
C ASP A 322 2.69 -34.71 9.97
N ILE A 323 1.87 -33.96 9.24
CA ILE A 323 0.90 -34.51 8.29
C ILE A 323 1.16 -33.86 6.94
N GLU A 324 1.64 -34.64 5.98
CA GLU A 324 2.13 -34.14 4.68
C GLU A 324 1.04 -33.59 3.77
N ASP A 325 -0.19 -34.12 3.86
CA ASP A 325 -1.20 -33.99 2.82
C ASP A 325 -2.57 -33.48 3.33
N VAL A 326 -2.55 -32.61 4.36
CA VAL A 326 -3.77 -32.05 4.98
C VAL A 326 -4.65 -31.36 3.92
N PRO A 327 -5.86 -31.88 3.66
CA PRO A 327 -6.69 -31.39 2.56
C PRO A 327 -7.46 -30.12 2.93
N HIS A 328 -7.81 -29.33 1.91
CA HIS A 328 -8.76 -28.21 1.97
C HIS A 328 -8.48 -27.20 3.11
N ALA A 329 -7.21 -26.92 3.36
CA ALA A 329 -6.74 -26.08 4.45
C ALA A 329 -6.89 -24.59 4.15
N MET A 330 -7.40 -23.82 5.11
CA MET A 330 -7.53 -22.37 5.03
C MET A 330 -7.00 -21.73 6.33
N ARG A 331 -6.03 -20.82 6.21
CA ARG A 331 -5.35 -20.22 7.37
C ARG A 331 -6.22 -19.14 8.01
N LEU A 332 -6.29 -19.17 9.35
CA LEU A 332 -7.05 -18.23 10.18
C LEU A 332 -6.16 -17.37 11.09
N THR A 333 -4.99 -17.88 11.50
CA THR A 333 -4.02 -17.13 12.33
C THR A 333 -2.59 -17.36 11.85
N GLN A 334 -1.69 -16.41 12.11
CA GLN A 334 -0.25 -16.61 11.84
C GLN A 334 0.32 -17.68 12.77
N SER A 335 -0.15 -17.78 14.01
CA SER A 335 0.21 -18.81 15.00
C SER A 335 -0.31 -20.23 14.69
N GLY A 336 -0.70 -20.53 13.45
CA GLY A 336 -0.98 -21.91 13.02
C GLY A 336 -2.41 -22.42 13.13
N THR A 337 -3.40 -21.58 13.42
CA THR A 337 -4.81 -22.02 13.39
C THR A 337 -5.30 -22.08 11.95
N PHE A 338 -5.79 -23.26 11.54
CA PHE A 338 -6.47 -23.49 10.27
C PHE A 338 -7.91 -23.98 10.50
N ILE A 339 -8.75 -23.75 9.50
CA ILE A 339 -9.91 -24.61 9.24
C ILE A 339 -9.57 -25.49 8.04
N HIS A 340 -9.68 -26.81 8.19
CA HIS A 340 -9.15 -27.76 7.21
C HIS A 340 -9.94 -29.06 7.16
N GLY A 341 -9.74 -29.81 6.09
CA GLY A 341 -10.21 -31.18 5.96
C GLY A 341 -9.38 -32.16 6.77
N ASN A 342 -10.05 -33.13 7.36
CA ASN A 342 -9.46 -34.11 8.25
C ASN A 342 -10.06 -35.49 7.91
N TYR A 343 -9.21 -36.38 7.39
CA TYR A 343 -9.57 -37.75 7.02
C TYR A 343 -9.27 -38.77 8.12
N TRP A 344 -8.55 -38.38 9.18
CA TRP A 344 -8.13 -39.25 10.28
C TRP A 344 -9.00 -39.11 11.54
N GLY A 345 -9.85 -38.08 11.62
CA GLY A 345 -10.62 -37.70 12.81
C GLY A 345 -11.81 -38.59 13.16
N GLY A 346 -12.01 -39.70 12.45
CA GLY A 346 -13.01 -40.72 12.78
C GLY A 346 -14.42 -40.17 13.06
N ASP A 347 -14.91 -40.42 14.27
CA ASP A 347 -16.21 -39.99 14.77
C ASP A 347 -16.20 -38.63 15.51
N ALA A 348 -15.06 -37.94 15.62
CA ALA A 348 -14.95 -36.71 16.42
C ALA A 348 -15.90 -35.58 15.99
N PHE A 349 -16.21 -35.49 14.69
CA PHE A 349 -17.02 -34.41 14.09
C PHE A 349 -18.43 -34.36 14.69
N GLY A 350 -18.75 -33.28 15.40
CA GLY A 350 -20.02 -33.11 16.11
C GLY A 350 -20.07 -33.73 17.51
N ASN A 351 -19.10 -34.58 17.88
CA ASN A 351 -19.12 -35.38 19.11
C ASN A 351 -18.11 -34.89 20.16
N TYR A 352 -16.83 -34.81 19.81
CA TYR A 352 -15.76 -34.38 20.74
C TYR A 352 -14.65 -33.55 20.07
N ASN A 353 -13.87 -32.87 20.90
CA ASN A 353 -12.76 -32.03 20.45
C ASN A 353 -11.47 -32.86 20.43
N ALA A 354 -10.79 -32.91 19.28
CA ALA A 354 -9.67 -33.81 19.04
C ALA A 354 -8.42 -33.13 18.46
N SER A 355 -8.46 -31.84 18.10
CA SER A 355 -7.35 -31.18 17.40
C SER A 355 -6.37 -30.47 18.34
N HIS A 356 -5.24 -30.02 17.78
CA HIS A 356 -4.28 -29.12 18.44
C HIS A 356 -4.64 -27.63 18.22
N GLY A 357 -5.94 -27.30 18.23
CA GLY A 357 -6.46 -25.93 18.08
C GLY A 357 -7.09 -25.60 16.72
N CYS A 358 -6.85 -26.39 15.68
CA CYS A 358 -7.51 -26.22 14.37
C CYS A 358 -9.00 -26.59 14.39
N VAL A 359 -9.78 -26.07 13.44
CA VAL A 359 -11.16 -26.50 13.17
C VAL A 359 -11.15 -27.58 12.10
N GLY A 360 -11.36 -28.83 12.51
CA GLY A 360 -11.41 -29.99 11.62
C GLY A 360 -12.80 -30.21 11.03
N LEU A 361 -12.85 -30.34 9.71
CA LEU A 361 -14.01 -30.72 8.90
C LEU A 361 -13.79 -32.13 8.33
N ARG A 362 -14.84 -32.95 8.20
CA ARG A 362 -14.68 -34.30 7.61
C ARG A 362 -14.24 -34.20 6.14
N ASP A 363 -13.25 -35.00 5.78
CA ASP A 363 -12.67 -35.07 4.42
C ASP A 363 -12.12 -36.47 4.09
N VAL A 364 -11.59 -36.63 2.87
CA VAL A 364 -10.88 -37.82 2.40
C VAL A 364 -9.38 -37.53 2.19
N LYS A 365 -8.55 -38.58 2.31
CA LYS A 365 -7.12 -38.47 1.99
C LYS A 365 -6.94 -38.14 0.50
N GLY A 366 -6.03 -37.22 0.18
CA GLY A 366 -5.80 -36.77 -1.20
C GLY A 366 -6.77 -35.72 -1.75
N ALA A 367 -7.65 -35.13 -0.93
CA ALA A 367 -8.54 -34.01 -1.30
C ALA A 367 -9.46 -34.23 -2.54
N TRP A 368 -9.66 -35.46 -2.99
CA TRP A 368 -10.30 -35.74 -4.28
C TRP A 368 -11.85 -35.69 -4.24
N ASP A 369 -12.47 -35.94 -3.09
CA ASP A 369 -13.93 -35.92 -2.96
C ASP A 369 -14.47 -34.49 -2.83
N LYS A 370 -15.01 -33.97 -3.93
CA LYS A 370 -15.67 -32.65 -3.97
C LYS A 370 -16.96 -32.59 -3.15
N GLY A 371 -17.56 -33.73 -2.79
CA GLY A 371 -18.74 -33.84 -1.95
C GLY A 371 -18.45 -33.74 -0.45
N ALA A 372 -17.20 -33.96 -0.04
CA ALA A 372 -16.79 -33.92 1.35
C ALA A 372 -17.12 -32.57 2.02
N PRO A 373 -17.51 -32.55 3.31
CA PRO A 373 -17.83 -31.32 4.03
C PRO A 373 -16.73 -30.24 3.97
N ALA A 374 -15.47 -30.65 4.08
CA ALA A 374 -14.31 -29.76 3.94
C ALA A 374 -14.14 -29.22 2.52
N ALA A 375 -14.18 -30.09 1.51
CA ALA A 375 -14.10 -29.71 0.10
C ALA A 375 -15.22 -28.73 -0.29
N TRP A 376 -16.45 -28.98 0.17
CA TRP A 376 -17.57 -28.07 -0.03
C TRP A 376 -17.28 -26.70 0.61
N PHE A 377 -16.81 -26.67 1.86
CA PHE A 377 -16.56 -25.41 2.58
C PHE A 377 -15.41 -24.61 1.94
N TYR A 378 -14.34 -25.29 1.53
CA TYR A 378 -13.23 -24.70 0.79
C TYR A 378 -13.68 -24.09 -0.54
N ASN A 379 -14.44 -24.83 -1.34
CA ASN A 379 -14.96 -24.34 -2.62
C ASN A 379 -16.01 -23.22 -2.45
N GLN A 380 -16.69 -23.17 -1.31
CA GLN A 380 -17.66 -22.13 -0.98
C GLN A 380 -17.07 -20.94 -0.20
N SER A 381 -15.76 -20.89 0.05
CA SER A 381 -15.09 -19.80 0.79
C SER A 381 -14.05 -19.06 -0.08
N MET A 382 -13.78 -17.80 0.22
CA MET A 382 -12.70 -17.01 -0.40
C MET A 382 -11.76 -16.42 0.66
N ILE A 383 -10.57 -15.98 0.23
CA ILE A 383 -9.68 -15.14 1.07
C ILE A 383 -10.48 -13.90 1.48
N GLY A 384 -10.43 -13.51 2.75
CA GLY A 384 -11.25 -12.44 3.32
C GLY A 384 -12.60 -12.85 3.89
N ASP A 385 -13.10 -14.07 3.65
CA ASP A 385 -14.27 -14.58 4.38
C ASP A 385 -13.91 -14.81 5.86
N VAL A 386 -14.89 -14.64 6.76
CA VAL A 386 -14.66 -14.68 8.21
C VAL A 386 -15.12 -15.99 8.82
N VAL A 387 -14.31 -16.55 9.73
CA VAL A 387 -14.69 -17.61 10.66
C VAL A 387 -14.73 -17.04 12.07
N ILE A 388 -15.90 -17.07 12.72
CA ILE A 388 -16.07 -16.67 14.12
C ILE A 388 -16.09 -17.93 14.97
N VAL A 389 -15.14 -18.07 15.88
CA VAL A 389 -15.15 -19.13 16.89
C VAL A 389 -15.70 -18.57 18.19
N LYS A 390 -16.64 -19.28 18.81
CA LYS A 390 -17.22 -18.91 20.12
C LYS A 390 -17.39 -20.11 21.04
N ASN A 391 -17.58 -19.81 22.32
CA ASN A 391 -17.79 -20.79 23.40
C ASN A 391 -16.61 -21.76 23.62
N SER A 392 -15.40 -21.41 23.19
CA SER A 392 -14.17 -22.12 23.55
C SER A 392 -13.71 -21.75 24.96
N ASN A 393 -12.83 -22.56 25.55
CA ASN A 393 -12.21 -22.26 26.85
C ASN A 393 -10.93 -21.41 26.74
N ASP A 394 -10.43 -21.16 25.53
CA ASP A 394 -9.26 -20.29 25.29
C ASP A 394 -9.66 -18.80 25.22
N ALA A 395 -8.67 -17.91 25.24
CA ALA A 395 -8.87 -16.48 25.07
C ALA A 395 -9.38 -16.12 23.65
N THR A 396 -9.82 -14.88 23.47
CA THR A 396 -10.01 -14.30 22.14
C THR A 396 -8.66 -14.14 21.45
N VAL A 397 -8.57 -14.49 20.17
CA VAL A 397 -7.37 -14.33 19.35
C VAL A 397 -6.89 -12.86 19.36
N ALA A 398 -5.58 -12.68 19.49
CA ALA A 398 -4.97 -11.34 19.45
C ALA A 398 -5.18 -10.69 18.07
N PRO A 399 -5.45 -9.36 17.99
CA PRO A 399 -5.78 -8.71 16.72
C PRO A 399 -4.66 -8.75 15.66
N ASP A 400 -3.41 -8.79 16.12
CA ASP A 400 -2.19 -8.86 15.32
C ASP A 400 -1.89 -10.27 14.78
N ASN A 401 -2.44 -11.32 15.39
CA ASN A 401 -2.19 -12.72 15.04
C ASN A 401 -2.98 -13.15 13.79
N GLY A 402 -2.49 -12.78 12.62
CA GLY A 402 -3.23 -12.86 11.35
C GLY A 402 -3.69 -11.48 10.90
N LEU A 403 -4.80 -11.41 10.17
CA LEU A 403 -5.47 -10.16 9.79
C LEU A 403 -6.70 -9.95 10.67
N ASN A 404 -6.54 -10.16 11.97
CA ASN A 404 -7.64 -10.37 12.92
C ASN A 404 -8.00 -9.11 13.72
N GLY A 405 -7.77 -7.94 13.12
CA GLY A 405 -8.04 -6.60 13.65
C GLY A 405 -9.46 -6.38 14.19
N TRP A 406 -10.42 -7.17 13.72
CA TRP A 406 -11.83 -7.20 14.15
C TRP A 406 -12.04 -7.63 15.63
N ASN A 407 -11.00 -8.14 16.31
CA ASN A 407 -11.03 -8.44 17.74
C ASN A 407 -10.63 -7.23 18.61
N MET A 408 -10.27 -6.11 17.99
CA MET A 408 -10.01 -4.83 18.64
C MET A 408 -11.24 -3.92 18.55
N SER A 409 -11.53 -3.17 19.61
CA SER A 409 -12.56 -2.13 19.57
C SER A 409 -12.17 -1.00 18.61
N TRP A 410 -13.15 -0.36 17.97
CA TRP A 410 -12.88 0.72 17.01
C TRP A 410 -12.15 1.92 17.64
N GLU A 411 -12.46 2.23 18.89
CA GLU A 411 -11.74 3.24 19.68
C GLU A 411 -10.23 2.95 19.78
N LYS A 412 -9.84 1.68 20.01
CA LYS A 412 -8.44 1.27 20.07
C LYS A 412 -7.77 1.12 18.71
N TRP A 413 -8.55 0.99 17.64
CA TRP A 413 -8.04 0.93 16.28
C TRP A 413 -7.56 2.30 15.81
N LYS A 414 -8.29 3.36 16.17
CA LYS A 414 -7.98 4.76 15.80
C LYS A 414 -7.06 5.49 16.78
N ALA A 415 -6.41 4.76 17.67
CA ALA A 415 -5.53 5.28 18.73
C ALA A 415 -4.13 4.71 18.56
#